data_AF-A0A8C2G1B8-F1
#
_entry.id   AF-A0A8C2G1B8-F1
#
_cell.length_a   1.000
_cell.length_b   1.000
_cell.length_c   1.000
_cell.angle_alpha   90.00
_cell.angle_beta   90.00
_cell.angle_gamma   90.00
#
_symmetry.space_group_name_H-M   'P 1'
#
loop_
_entity.id
_entity.type
_entity.pdbx_description
1 polymer ?
#
loop_
_entity_poly.entity_id
_entity_poly.type
_entity_poly.pdbx_seq_one_letter_code
_entity_poly.pdbx_strand_id
1 'polypeptide(L)'
;MAQNGTIENGLARNACPPPLPQPVKIPEIKHTKIFINNEWHTSIKGKKFPTINPATGVKICDVEEADKADVDEAVRAARAAGQRGSEWRRMDASSRGRLLHRLADLLERERAVLATLESMDTGKPFLHAFFVDLDGSIKTLRYYAGWTDKIHGKTMPVDENFVCFTKHEPVGVCGAIIPVSSGLFIHPTIFSDVKDHMRIAKEEIFGPVQCIMKFKTQEEVINRANSSQYGLTAAVFTRDIHRAMSVSAALEAGTVWVNCYNALHAQAPFGGYKMSGNGRELGEYALAEYTEVKAITMKLSEQLTL
;
A
#
# COMPACT_ATOMS: atom_id res chain seq x y z
N MET A 1 -6.53 -14.11 -12.90
CA MET A 1 -6.99 -13.05 -13.82
C MET A 1 -8.42 -13.37 -14.23
N ALA A 2 -9.42 -12.76 -13.60
CA ALA A 2 -10.79 -12.84 -14.07
C ALA A 2 -11.00 -11.73 -15.10
N GLN A 3 -11.05 -12.09 -16.38
CA GLN A 3 -11.53 -11.16 -17.40
C GLN A 3 -13.06 -11.08 -17.25
N ASN A 4 -13.54 -10.00 -16.64
CA ASN A 4 -14.95 -9.63 -16.71
C ASN A 4 -15.25 -9.24 -18.16
N GLY A 5 -16.08 -10.02 -18.82
CA GLY A 5 -16.64 -9.71 -20.12
C GLY A 5 -17.64 -8.56 -20.00
N THR A 6 -17.15 -7.32 -20.08
CA THR A 6 -17.96 -6.17 -20.49
C THR A 6 -17.85 -6.04 -22.00
N ILE A 7 -18.96 -6.35 -22.66
CA ILE A 7 -19.19 -6.15 -24.09
C ILE A 7 -19.47 -4.66 -24.28
N GLU A 8 -18.46 -3.90 -24.71
CA GLU A 8 -18.67 -2.55 -25.26
C GLU A 8 -18.47 -2.58 -26.78
N ASN A 9 -19.56 -2.29 -27.48
CA ASN A 9 -19.62 -1.54 -28.73
C ASN A 9 -18.72 -2.00 -29.89
N GLY A 10 -19.18 -3.01 -30.62
CA GLY A 10 -19.28 -2.93 -32.09
C GLY A 10 -18.02 -2.71 -32.95
N LEU A 11 -16.80 -2.91 -32.43
CA LEU A 11 -15.57 -2.86 -33.23
C LEU A 11 -14.96 -4.26 -33.43
N ALA A 12 -14.44 -4.49 -34.64
CA ALA A 12 -14.11 -5.79 -35.19
C ALA A 12 -13.21 -6.68 -34.31
N ARG A 13 -13.62 -7.94 -34.13
CA ARG A 13 -12.93 -9.01 -33.36
C ARG A 13 -11.66 -9.59 -34.03
N ASN A 14 -10.98 -8.84 -34.90
CA ASN A 14 -9.85 -9.38 -35.69
C ASN A 14 -8.55 -8.56 -35.58
N ALA A 15 -8.37 -7.75 -34.53
CA ALA A 15 -7.04 -7.20 -34.24
C ALA A 15 -6.26 -8.22 -33.39
N CYS A 16 -5.07 -8.62 -33.87
CA CYS A 16 -4.12 -9.34 -33.02
C CYS A 16 -3.89 -8.48 -31.77
N PRO A 17 -4.03 -9.05 -30.55
CA PRO A 17 -3.74 -8.29 -29.34
C PRO A 17 -2.30 -7.74 -29.44
N PRO A 18 -2.07 -6.51 -28.93
CA PRO A 18 -0.73 -5.94 -28.95
C PRO A 18 0.25 -6.89 -28.25
N PRO A 19 1.52 -6.95 -28.70
CA PRO A 19 2.51 -7.81 -28.09
C PRO A 19 2.66 -7.47 -26.60
N LEU A 20 2.90 -8.49 -25.78
CA LEU A 20 3.16 -8.28 -24.35
C LEU A 20 4.43 -7.44 -24.16
N PRO A 21 4.43 -6.52 -23.18
CA PRO A 21 5.63 -5.75 -22.85
C PRO A 21 6.76 -6.72 -22.47
N GLN A 22 7.99 -6.33 -22.80
CA GLN A 22 9.18 -7.13 -22.55
C GLN A 22 10.13 -6.40 -21.59
N PRO A 23 10.93 -7.13 -20.81
CA PRO A 23 12.03 -6.54 -20.05
C PRO A 23 12.97 -5.76 -20.97
N VAL A 24 13.51 -4.66 -20.46
CA VAL A 24 14.47 -3.83 -21.21
C VAL A 24 15.90 -4.09 -20.75
N LYS A 25 16.89 -3.85 -21.60
CA LYS A 25 18.29 -3.95 -21.18
C LYS A 25 18.62 -2.78 -20.24
N ILE A 26 19.09 -3.09 -19.04
CA ILE A 26 19.60 -2.10 -18.08
C ILE A 26 21.13 -2.05 -18.21
N PRO A 27 21.71 -1.01 -18.84
CA PRO A 27 23.15 -0.94 -19.03
C PRO A 27 23.90 -0.61 -17.72
N GLU A 28 23.30 0.19 -16.85
CA GLU A 28 23.90 0.65 -15.59
C GLU A 28 22.81 0.98 -14.56
N ILE A 29 23.07 0.65 -13.29
CA ILE A 29 22.24 1.05 -12.16
C ILE A 29 22.64 2.46 -11.72
N LYS A 30 21.75 3.43 -11.97
CA LYS A 30 22.06 4.86 -11.77
C LYS A 30 21.97 5.35 -10.33
N HIS A 31 21.06 4.78 -9.54
CA HIS A 31 20.67 5.32 -8.25
C HIS A 31 20.93 4.31 -7.13
N THR A 32 22.05 4.46 -6.42
CA THR A 32 22.52 3.54 -5.37
C THR A 32 22.89 4.26 -4.07
N LYS A 33 22.57 5.55 -3.97
CA LYS A 33 22.96 6.45 -2.88
C LYS A 33 21.78 6.82 -1.98
N ILE A 34 22.07 7.43 -0.84
CA ILE A 34 21.07 7.94 0.09
C ILE A 34 20.46 9.22 -0.52
N PHE A 35 19.13 9.35 -0.52
CA PHE A 35 18.45 10.52 -1.13
C PHE A 35 17.94 11.48 -0.05
N ILE A 36 18.59 12.65 0.09
CA ILE A 36 18.23 13.67 1.08
C ILE A 36 18.26 15.04 0.39
N ASN A 37 17.22 15.84 0.63
CA ASN A 37 17.09 17.21 0.12
C ASN A 37 17.27 17.32 -1.41
N ASN A 38 16.65 16.40 -2.16
CA ASN A 38 16.77 16.26 -3.61
C ASN A 38 18.17 15.96 -4.15
N GLU A 39 19.09 15.48 -3.29
CA GLU A 39 20.47 15.16 -3.65
C GLU A 39 20.86 13.74 -3.23
N TRP A 40 21.89 13.20 -3.89
CA TRP A 40 22.41 11.85 -3.65
C TRP A 40 23.68 11.89 -2.80
N HIS A 41 23.61 11.32 -1.59
CA HIS A 41 24.67 11.31 -0.59
C HIS A 41 25.29 9.93 -0.42
N THR A 42 26.58 9.90 -0.12
CA THR A 42 27.25 8.69 0.37
C THR A 42 26.98 8.53 1.86
N SER A 43 27.02 7.30 2.37
CA SER A 43 26.92 7.03 3.81
C SER A 43 27.97 7.82 4.57
N ILE A 44 27.58 8.44 5.70
CA ILE A 44 28.51 9.15 6.59
C ILE A 44 29.61 8.20 7.11
N LYS A 45 29.28 6.92 7.30
CA LYS A 45 30.26 5.88 7.67
C LYS A 45 31.02 5.31 6.47
N GLY A 46 30.67 5.72 5.25
CA GLY A 46 31.28 5.24 3.99
C GLY A 46 31.01 3.77 3.68
N LYS A 47 30.06 3.13 4.37
CA LYS A 47 29.74 1.71 4.21
C LYS A 47 28.76 1.49 3.07
N LYS A 48 28.82 0.29 2.50
CA LYS A 48 27.91 -0.20 1.46
C LYS A 48 27.57 -1.65 1.70
N PHE A 49 26.40 -2.07 1.21
CA PHE A 49 25.99 -3.47 1.21
C PHE A 49 25.58 -3.90 -0.21
N PRO A 50 25.78 -5.18 -0.57
CA PRO A 50 25.41 -5.69 -1.89
C PRO A 50 23.91 -5.93 -1.99
N THR A 51 23.31 -5.61 -3.13
CA THR A 51 22.02 -6.20 -3.53
C THR A 51 22.21 -7.29 -4.57
N ILE A 52 21.43 -8.36 -4.46
CA ILE A 52 21.65 -9.63 -5.15
C ILE A 52 20.39 -10.00 -5.92
N ASN A 53 20.56 -10.38 -7.18
CA ASN A 53 19.47 -10.93 -7.97
C ASN A 53 19.13 -12.33 -7.44
N PRO A 54 17.95 -12.53 -6.82
CA PRO A 54 17.64 -13.79 -6.14
C PRO A 54 17.42 -14.96 -7.11
N ALA A 55 17.15 -14.68 -8.40
CA ALA A 55 17.01 -15.72 -9.40
C ALA A 55 18.34 -16.33 -9.84
N THR A 56 19.45 -15.59 -9.68
CA THR A 56 20.78 -16.02 -10.13
C THR A 56 21.81 -16.14 -9.00
N GLY A 57 21.55 -15.51 -7.85
CA GLY A 57 22.53 -15.36 -6.77
C GLY A 57 23.67 -14.38 -7.09
N VAL A 58 23.62 -13.69 -8.24
CA VAL A 58 24.67 -12.76 -8.66
C VAL A 58 24.41 -11.37 -8.11
N LYS A 59 25.46 -10.72 -7.61
CA LYS A 59 25.40 -9.32 -7.16
C LYS A 59 25.00 -8.40 -8.33
N ILE A 60 23.98 -7.57 -8.11
CA ILE A 60 23.56 -6.52 -9.05
C ILE A 60 24.47 -5.30 -8.90
N CYS A 61 24.54 -4.73 -7.71
CA CYS A 61 25.39 -3.58 -7.38
C CYS A 61 25.57 -3.45 -5.85
N ASP A 62 26.40 -2.49 -5.41
CA ASP A 62 26.50 -2.08 -4.01
C ASP A 62 25.68 -0.80 -3.78
N VAL A 63 24.95 -0.74 -2.67
CA VAL A 63 24.12 0.40 -2.24
C VAL A 63 24.69 0.99 -0.96
N GLU A 64 24.61 2.31 -0.80
CA GLU A 64 25.07 2.99 0.42
C GLU A 64 24.32 2.49 1.67
N GLU A 65 25.07 2.11 2.70
CA GLU A 65 24.54 1.63 3.98
C GLU A 65 24.31 2.83 4.91
N ALA A 66 23.08 3.33 4.94
CA ALA A 66 22.67 4.37 5.85
C ALA A 66 22.67 3.86 7.30
N ASP A 67 23.14 4.69 8.24
CA ASP A 67 23.06 4.43 9.67
C ASP A 67 22.36 5.63 10.36
N LYS A 68 22.27 5.61 11.69
CA LYS A 68 21.61 6.63 12.51
C LYS A 68 21.98 8.06 12.11
N ALA A 69 23.26 8.34 11.82
CA ALA A 69 23.70 9.68 11.47
C ALA A 69 23.11 10.18 10.14
N ASP A 70 22.94 9.28 9.16
CA ASP A 70 22.31 9.60 7.87
C ASP A 70 20.80 9.81 8.06
N VAL A 71 20.18 9.01 8.92
CA VAL A 71 18.76 9.18 9.32
C VAL A 71 18.55 10.51 10.03
N ASP A 72 19.45 10.91 10.93
CA ASP A 72 19.39 12.19 11.62
C ASP A 72 19.44 13.36 10.63
N GLU A 73 20.27 13.26 9.57
CA GLU A 73 20.30 14.25 8.48
C GLU A 73 19.00 14.26 7.67
N ALA A 74 18.47 13.09 7.29
CA ALA A 74 17.20 13.00 6.60
C ALA A 74 16.05 13.63 7.40
N VAL A 75 16.02 13.40 8.72
CA VAL A 75 15.03 14.00 9.64
C VAL A 75 15.21 15.51 9.76
N ARG A 76 16.44 16.03 9.80
CA ARG A 76 16.70 17.48 9.78
C ARG A 76 16.18 18.12 8.51
N ALA A 77 16.48 17.54 7.35
CA ALA A 77 15.98 18.03 6.05
C ALA A 77 14.44 17.99 5.98
N ALA A 78 13.82 16.87 6.38
CA ALA A 78 12.36 16.73 6.41
C ALA A 78 11.71 17.75 7.37
N ARG A 79 12.32 17.98 8.54
CA ARG A 79 11.83 18.99 9.50
C ARG A 79 11.91 20.39 8.92
N ALA A 80 13.02 20.74 8.24
CA ALA A 80 13.18 22.02 7.57
C ALA A 80 12.12 22.24 6.49
N ALA A 81 11.88 21.23 5.63
CA ALA A 81 10.82 21.25 4.63
C ALA A 81 9.41 21.35 5.24
N GLY A 82 9.21 20.83 6.46
CA GLY A 82 7.95 20.89 7.19
C GLY A 82 7.69 22.19 7.98
N GLN A 83 8.65 23.11 8.07
CA GLN A 83 8.53 24.34 8.87
C GLN A 83 7.44 25.27 8.34
N ARG A 84 6.74 25.96 9.25
CA ARG A 84 5.73 26.96 8.88
C ARG A 84 6.37 28.05 8.01
N GLY A 85 5.76 28.34 6.86
CA GLY A 85 6.26 29.34 5.92
C GLY A 85 7.23 28.79 4.87
N SER A 86 7.65 27.53 4.96
CA SER A 86 8.39 26.84 3.88
C SER A 86 7.55 26.72 2.61
N GLU A 87 8.23 26.43 1.49
CA GLU A 87 7.58 26.18 0.21
C GLU A 87 6.52 25.08 0.31
N TRP A 88 6.85 23.93 0.90
CA TRP A 88 5.92 22.81 1.06
C TRP A 88 4.70 23.16 1.92
N ARG A 89 4.89 23.93 3.01
CA ARG A 89 3.78 24.33 3.90
C ARG A 89 2.91 25.44 3.33
N ARG A 90 3.44 26.28 2.43
CA ARG A 90 2.70 27.34 1.74
C ARG A 90 2.05 26.87 0.44
N MET A 91 2.50 25.74 -0.11
CA MET A 91 1.98 25.19 -1.35
C MET A 91 0.48 24.89 -1.24
N ASP A 92 -0.27 25.33 -2.25
CA ASP A 92 -1.69 25.04 -2.36
C ASP A 92 -1.95 23.53 -2.30
N ALA A 93 -3.05 23.16 -1.66
CA ALA A 93 -3.47 21.78 -1.54
C ALA A 93 -3.65 21.08 -2.90
N SER A 94 -4.18 21.80 -3.90
CA SER A 94 -4.34 21.32 -5.27
C SER A 94 -3.00 21.20 -6.02
N SER A 95 -2.01 22.05 -5.71
CA SER A 95 -0.66 21.96 -6.28
C SER A 95 0.04 20.67 -5.87
N ARG A 96 -0.17 20.18 -4.64
CA ARG A 96 0.35 18.87 -4.22
C ARG A 96 -0.23 17.74 -5.07
N GLY A 97 -1.52 17.80 -5.40
CA GLY A 97 -2.17 16.86 -6.30
C GLY A 97 -1.55 16.85 -7.70
N ARG A 98 -1.23 18.04 -8.24
CA ARG A 98 -0.49 18.16 -9.52
C ARG A 98 0.88 17.48 -9.48
N LEU A 99 1.63 17.62 -8.38
CA LEU A 99 2.93 16.98 -8.22
C LEU A 99 2.80 15.44 -8.13
N LEU A 100 1.79 14.93 -7.42
CA LEU A 100 1.55 13.49 -7.35
C LEU A 100 1.11 12.90 -8.70
N HIS A 101 0.26 13.61 -9.46
CA HIS A 101 -0.06 13.22 -10.84
C HIS A 101 1.18 13.22 -11.72
N ARG A 102 2.02 14.26 -11.62
CA ARG A 102 3.27 14.32 -12.37
C ARG A 102 4.20 13.15 -12.04
N LEU A 103 4.30 12.77 -10.76
CA LEU A 103 5.06 11.59 -10.35
C LEU A 103 4.50 10.32 -10.98
N ALA A 104 3.18 10.13 -10.96
CA ALA A 104 2.53 8.99 -11.59
C ALA A 104 2.83 8.92 -13.11
N ASP A 105 2.81 10.06 -13.81
CA ASP A 105 3.13 10.13 -15.24
C ASP A 105 4.60 9.78 -15.52
N LEU A 106 5.52 10.17 -14.63
CA LEU A 106 6.93 9.78 -14.73
C LEU A 106 7.13 8.28 -14.49
N LEU A 107 6.40 7.69 -13.52
CA LEU A 107 6.40 6.24 -13.30
C LEU A 107 5.84 5.48 -14.51
N GLU A 108 4.76 5.99 -15.11
CA GLU A 108 4.15 5.40 -16.31
C GLU A 108 5.09 5.48 -17.51
N ARG A 109 5.80 6.60 -17.69
CA ARG A 109 6.83 6.77 -18.71
C ARG A 109 7.97 5.74 -18.56
N GLU A 110 8.46 5.54 -17.34
CA GLU A 110 9.58 4.64 -17.03
C GLU A 110 9.14 3.20 -16.71
N ARG A 111 7.86 2.86 -16.92
CA ARG A 111 7.23 1.63 -16.40
C ARG A 111 7.99 0.35 -16.78
N ALA A 112 8.47 0.25 -18.01
CA ALA A 112 9.22 -0.93 -18.48
C ALA A 112 10.59 -1.05 -17.79
N VAL A 113 11.28 0.08 -17.56
CA VAL A 113 12.56 0.14 -16.85
C VAL A 113 12.34 -0.26 -15.39
N LEU A 114 11.38 0.36 -14.71
CA LEU A 114 11.08 0.09 -13.31
C LEU A 114 10.62 -1.35 -13.08
N ALA A 115 9.74 -1.89 -13.94
CA ALA A 115 9.32 -3.29 -13.84
C ALA A 115 10.48 -4.27 -14.09
N THR A 116 11.45 -3.91 -14.94
CA THR A 116 12.65 -4.72 -15.14
C THR A 116 13.54 -4.73 -13.89
N LEU A 117 13.78 -3.55 -13.30
CA LEU A 117 14.54 -3.41 -12.06
C LEU A 117 13.88 -4.17 -10.90
N GLU A 118 12.57 -4.01 -10.74
CA GLU A 118 11.77 -4.69 -9.73
C GLU A 118 11.88 -6.21 -9.86
N SER A 119 11.70 -6.74 -11.08
CA SER A 119 11.83 -8.18 -11.37
C SER A 119 13.24 -8.70 -11.09
N MET A 120 14.27 -7.93 -11.43
CA MET A 120 15.67 -8.29 -11.24
C MET A 120 16.08 -8.33 -9.75
N ASP A 121 15.61 -7.39 -8.95
CA ASP A 121 16.01 -7.26 -7.54
C ASP A 121 15.16 -8.12 -6.58
N THR A 122 13.91 -8.41 -6.94
CA THR A 122 12.98 -9.19 -6.10
C THR A 122 12.77 -10.63 -6.57
N GLY A 123 13.08 -10.94 -7.84
CA GLY A 123 12.84 -12.24 -8.47
C GLY A 123 11.41 -12.47 -8.97
N LYS A 124 10.51 -11.49 -8.83
CA LYS A 124 9.13 -11.64 -9.32
C LYS A 124 9.07 -11.67 -10.85
N PRO A 125 8.07 -12.34 -11.46
CA PRO A 125 7.91 -12.31 -12.92
C PRO A 125 7.70 -10.89 -13.45
N PHE A 126 8.42 -10.52 -14.52
CA PHE A 126 8.35 -9.19 -15.13
C PHE A 126 6.92 -8.73 -15.44
N LEU A 127 6.08 -9.59 -16.01
CA LEU A 127 4.69 -9.24 -16.33
C LEU A 127 3.85 -8.97 -15.08
N HIS A 128 4.17 -9.61 -13.94
CA HIS A 128 3.55 -9.30 -12.66
C HIS A 128 3.99 -7.92 -12.17
N ALA A 129 5.29 -7.65 -12.16
CA ALA A 129 5.82 -6.31 -11.82
C ALA A 129 5.17 -5.22 -12.70
N PHE A 130 5.06 -5.46 -14.01
CA PHE A 130 4.53 -4.50 -14.96
C PHE A 130 3.02 -4.28 -14.80
N PHE A 131 2.20 -5.34 -14.77
CA PHE A 131 0.74 -5.24 -14.81
C PHE A 131 0.05 -5.19 -13.44
N VAL A 132 0.73 -5.60 -12.38
CA VAL A 132 0.17 -5.60 -11.02
C VAL A 132 0.83 -4.50 -10.20
N ASP A 133 2.14 -4.57 -10.02
CA ASP A 133 2.82 -3.73 -9.04
C ASP A 133 2.90 -2.27 -9.52
N LEU A 134 3.48 -2.03 -10.69
CA LEU A 134 3.60 -0.69 -11.25
C LEU A 134 2.22 -0.09 -11.60
N ASP A 135 1.28 -0.92 -12.05
CA ASP A 135 -0.09 -0.48 -12.29
C ASP A 135 -0.76 -0.01 -11.00
N GLY A 136 -0.61 -0.79 -9.94
CA GLY A 136 -1.09 -0.49 -8.60
C GLY A 136 -0.47 0.78 -8.06
N SER A 137 0.86 0.93 -8.14
CA SER A 137 1.56 2.15 -7.70
C SER A 137 1.08 3.40 -8.43
N ILE A 138 0.94 3.34 -9.76
CA ILE A 138 0.45 4.45 -10.58
C ILE A 138 -0.99 4.82 -10.18
N LYS A 139 -1.87 3.82 -10.03
CA LYS A 139 -3.26 4.02 -9.60
C LYS A 139 -3.35 4.61 -8.20
N THR A 140 -2.55 4.14 -7.25
CA THR A 140 -2.52 4.64 -5.87
C THR A 140 -2.04 6.09 -5.81
N LEU A 141 -0.98 6.45 -6.55
CA LEU A 141 -0.53 7.84 -6.66
C LEU A 141 -1.61 8.74 -7.23
N ARG A 142 -2.25 8.32 -8.33
CA ARG A 142 -3.35 9.07 -8.96
C ARG A 142 -4.57 9.19 -8.04
N TYR A 143 -4.87 8.16 -7.25
CA TYR A 143 -5.95 8.19 -6.27
C TYR A 143 -5.68 9.24 -5.18
N TYR A 144 -4.51 9.22 -4.54
CA TYR A 144 -4.18 10.19 -3.50
C TYR A 144 -3.90 11.61 -4.01
N ALA A 145 -3.48 11.76 -5.27
CA ALA A 145 -3.45 13.06 -5.93
C ALA A 145 -4.82 13.74 -5.92
N GLY A 146 -5.91 12.97 -6.06
CA GLY A 146 -7.28 13.46 -5.97
C GLY A 146 -7.71 13.88 -4.57
N TRP A 147 -7.05 13.41 -3.51
CA TRP A 147 -7.41 13.71 -2.12
C TRP A 147 -6.75 14.98 -1.57
N THR A 148 -5.69 15.49 -2.21
CA THR A 148 -4.81 16.48 -1.57
C THR A 148 -5.51 17.79 -1.17
N ASP A 149 -6.62 18.13 -1.82
CA ASP A 149 -7.49 19.29 -1.54
C ASP A 149 -8.89 18.93 -1.02
N LYS A 150 -9.13 17.66 -0.66
CA LYS A 150 -10.43 17.15 -0.17
C LYS A 150 -10.38 16.67 1.28
N ILE A 151 -9.27 16.93 1.98
CA ILE A 151 -9.12 16.67 3.41
C ILE A 151 -9.76 17.82 4.19
N HIS A 152 -11.08 17.77 4.33
CA HIS A 152 -11.86 18.82 4.97
C HIS A 152 -11.87 18.68 6.49
N GLY A 153 -11.84 19.81 7.19
CA GLY A 153 -12.26 19.89 8.59
C GLY A 153 -13.79 19.87 8.71
N LYS A 154 -14.29 20.12 9.91
CA LYS A 154 -15.73 20.15 10.19
C LYS A 154 -16.10 21.43 10.95
N THR A 155 -17.32 21.91 10.76
CA THR A 155 -17.96 22.95 11.59
C THR A 155 -18.93 22.28 12.55
N MET A 156 -18.79 22.53 13.85
CA MET A 156 -19.56 21.80 14.86
C MET A 156 -20.57 22.69 15.59
N PRO A 157 -21.82 22.22 15.78
CA PRO A 157 -22.79 22.88 16.64
C PRO A 157 -22.40 22.60 18.09
N VAL A 158 -21.59 23.47 18.67
CA VAL A 158 -21.27 23.45 20.10
C VAL A 158 -22.29 24.25 20.88
N ASP A 159 -22.43 23.92 22.17
CA ASP A 159 -23.33 24.64 23.06
C ASP A 159 -22.88 26.10 23.26
N GLU A 160 -23.80 26.93 23.74
CA GLU A 160 -23.60 28.36 24.02
C GLU A 160 -23.19 29.20 22.78
N ASN A 161 -22.63 30.39 23.02
CA ASN A 161 -22.28 31.37 21.98
C ASN A 161 -20.84 31.17 21.49
N PHE A 162 -20.57 30.02 20.87
CA PHE A 162 -19.27 29.71 20.28
C PHE A 162 -19.40 29.24 18.83
N VAL A 163 -18.41 29.61 18.01
CA VAL A 163 -18.15 28.93 16.73
C VAL A 163 -16.99 27.97 16.94
N CYS A 164 -17.22 26.69 16.64
CA CYS A 164 -16.21 25.66 16.69
C CYS A 164 -16.01 25.03 15.31
N PHE A 165 -14.76 24.92 14.87
CA PHE A 165 -14.40 24.19 13.67
C PHE A 165 -13.06 23.48 13.83
N THR A 166 -12.81 22.46 13.02
CA THR A 166 -11.54 21.75 12.99
C THR A 166 -10.69 22.14 11.79
N LYS A 167 -9.37 22.15 11.99
CA LYS A 167 -8.38 22.12 10.91
C LYS A 167 -7.71 20.76 10.90
N HIS A 168 -7.56 20.19 9.72
CA HIS A 168 -6.81 18.97 9.50
C HIS A 168 -5.41 19.37 9.04
N GLU A 169 -4.43 19.26 9.93
CA GLU A 169 -3.03 19.58 9.68
C GLU A 169 -2.24 18.30 9.38
N PRO A 170 -1.13 18.35 8.62
CA PRO A 170 -0.27 17.17 8.48
C PRO A 170 0.36 16.80 9.83
N VAL A 171 0.46 15.51 10.13
CA VAL A 171 1.08 15.00 11.38
C VAL A 171 2.55 15.44 11.54
N GLY A 172 3.26 15.67 10.44
CA GLY A 172 4.62 16.19 10.41
C GLY A 172 5.60 15.26 9.71
N VAL A 173 6.77 15.03 10.31
CA VAL A 173 7.78 14.12 9.75
C VAL A 173 7.29 12.68 9.92
N CYS A 174 7.13 11.97 8.81
CA CYS A 174 6.66 10.58 8.79
C CYS A 174 7.83 9.63 8.53
N GLY A 175 8.10 8.71 9.45
CA GLY A 175 9.02 7.59 9.21
C GLY A 175 8.28 6.42 8.57
N ALA A 176 8.60 6.10 7.31
CA ALA A 176 8.00 4.99 6.58
C ALA A 176 9.04 3.87 6.38
N ILE A 177 8.80 2.71 6.99
CA ILE A 177 9.64 1.51 6.86
C ILE A 177 8.84 0.49 6.05
N ILE A 178 9.35 0.14 4.87
CA ILE A 178 8.67 -0.76 3.93
C ILE A 178 9.37 -2.13 3.89
N PRO A 179 8.62 -3.24 3.80
CA PRO A 179 9.23 -4.56 3.69
C PRO A 179 9.86 -4.75 2.31
N VAL A 180 10.86 -5.61 2.25
CA VAL A 180 11.42 -6.14 1.01
C VAL A 180 11.11 -7.63 0.92
N SER A 181 10.65 -8.08 -0.23
CA SER A 181 10.47 -9.50 -0.52
C SER A 181 11.47 -9.91 -1.60
N SER A 182 12.36 -10.84 -1.27
CA SER A 182 13.33 -11.42 -2.19
C SER A 182 13.24 -12.93 -2.02
N GLY A 183 12.87 -13.64 -3.10
CA GLY A 183 12.52 -15.05 -3.04
C GLY A 183 13.51 -15.93 -3.79
N LEU A 184 13.99 -16.98 -3.14
CA LEU A 184 14.68 -18.09 -3.80
C LEU A 184 13.65 -19.06 -4.42
N PHE A 185 14.03 -19.77 -5.48
CA PHE A 185 13.14 -20.75 -6.11
C PHE A 185 12.88 -21.94 -5.17
N ILE A 186 11.61 -22.15 -4.84
CA ILE A 186 11.11 -23.28 -4.04
C ILE A 186 9.95 -23.92 -4.82
N HIS A 187 9.87 -25.25 -4.82
CA HIS A 187 8.78 -25.96 -5.48
C HIS A 187 7.42 -25.60 -4.84
N PRO A 188 6.37 -25.37 -5.65
CA PRO A 188 5.01 -25.27 -5.15
C PRO A 188 4.64 -26.52 -4.34
N THR A 189 4.27 -26.34 -3.08
CA THR A 189 4.06 -27.44 -2.13
C THR A 189 2.63 -27.38 -1.60
N ILE A 190 1.93 -28.52 -1.61
CA ILE A 190 0.54 -28.61 -1.12
C ILE A 190 0.47 -29.68 -0.04
N PHE A 191 -0.06 -29.31 1.13
CA PHE A 191 -0.42 -30.23 2.20
C PHE A 191 -1.94 -30.36 2.30
N SER A 192 -2.43 -31.60 2.20
CA SER A 192 -3.84 -31.93 2.48
C SER A 192 -4.01 -32.46 3.91
N ASP A 193 -5.27 -32.51 4.37
CA ASP A 193 -5.64 -33.01 5.71
C ASP A 193 -4.96 -32.29 6.88
N VAL A 194 -4.57 -31.03 6.67
CA VAL A 194 -3.94 -30.18 7.69
C VAL A 194 -4.89 -29.98 8.87
N LYS A 195 -4.33 -29.97 10.08
CA LYS A 195 -5.05 -29.76 11.34
C LYS A 195 -4.64 -28.46 11.99
N ASP A 196 -5.58 -27.82 12.69
CA ASP A 196 -5.41 -26.48 13.26
C ASP A 196 -4.23 -26.39 14.25
N HIS A 197 -3.81 -27.48 14.89
CA HIS A 197 -2.68 -27.49 15.83
C HIS A 197 -1.30 -27.56 15.15
N MET A 198 -1.23 -27.87 13.85
CA MET A 198 0.03 -28.00 13.13
C MET A 198 0.71 -26.64 12.94
N ARG A 199 2.05 -26.60 12.98
CA ARG A 199 2.82 -25.36 12.77
C ARG A 199 2.49 -24.66 11.45
N ILE A 200 2.41 -25.44 10.36
CA ILE A 200 2.04 -24.95 9.02
C ILE A 200 0.62 -24.37 8.92
N ALA A 201 -0.23 -24.58 9.94
CA ALA A 201 -1.56 -23.99 10.04
C ALA A 201 -1.60 -22.70 10.88
N LYS A 202 -0.52 -22.39 11.61
CA LYS A 202 -0.46 -21.31 12.60
C LYS A 202 0.59 -20.24 12.31
N GLU A 203 1.73 -20.65 11.77
CA GLU A 203 2.88 -19.79 11.51
C GLU A 203 2.86 -19.33 10.04
N GLU A 204 3.12 -18.04 9.80
CA GLU A 204 3.22 -17.49 8.45
C GLU A 204 4.47 -18.05 7.75
N ILE A 205 4.25 -18.80 6.66
CA ILE A 205 5.33 -19.46 5.91
C ILE A 205 6.03 -18.47 4.96
N PHE A 206 5.27 -17.51 4.40
CA PHE A 206 5.75 -16.52 3.43
C PHE A 206 6.39 -17.11 2.14
N GLY A 207 6.05 -18.36 1.83
CA GLY A 207 6.56 -19.11 0.69
C GLY A 207 5.45 -19.88 -0.06
N PRO A 208 5.78 -20.60 -1.14
CA PRO A 208 4.80 -21.24 -2.02
C PRO A 208 4.27 -22.57 -1.43
N VAL A 209 3.70 -22.51 -0.22
CA VAL A 209 3.19 -23.67 0.53
C VAL A 209 1.71 -23.48 0.85
N GLN A 210 0.85 -24.33 0.30
CA GLN A 210 -0.59 -24.30 0.50
C GLN A 210 -1.03 -25.37 1.53
N CYS A 211 -1.89 -24.96 2.47
CA CYS A 211 -2.52 -25.84 3.46
C CYS A 211 -4.01 -26.03 3.15
N ILE A 212 -4.47 -27.27 3.05
CA ILE A 212 -5.87 -27.61 2.79
C ILE A 212 -6.47 -28.32 4.01
N MET A 213 -7.57 -27.77 4.53
CA MET A 213 -8.28 -28.26 5.70
C MET A 213 -9.73 -28.57 5.34
N LYS A 214 -10.30 -29.62 5.94
CA LYS A 214 -11.73 -29.96 5.80
C LYS A 214 -12.52 -29.40 6.97
N PHE A 215 -13.76 -28.99 6.73
CA PHE A 215 -14.75 -28.61 7.74
C PHE A 215 -16.11 -29.18 7.35
N LYS A 216 -17.07 -29.23 8.29
CA LYS A 216 -18.42 -29.75 8.03
C LYS A 216 -19.50 -28.67 8.11
N THR A 217 -19.41 -27.75 9.06
CA THR A 217 -20.45 -26.74 9.30
C THR A 217 -19.92 -25.32 9.17
N GLN A 218 -20.83 -24.38 8.88
CA GLN A 218 -20.49 -22.95 8.80
C GLN A 218 -19.97 -22.41 10.13
N GLU A 219 -20.61 -22.78 11.24
CA GLU A 219 -20.20 -22.35 12.57
C GLU A 219 -18.80 -22.89 12.93
N GLU A 220 -18.53 -24.17 12.62
CA GLU A 220 -17.22 -24.78 12.85
C GLU A 220 -16.12 -24.02 12.10
N VAL A 221 -16.31 -23.71 10.81
CA VAL A 221 -15.27 -23.04 10.03
C VAL A 221 -15.07 -21.58 10.44
N ILE A 222 -16.13 -20.86 10.85
CA ILE A 222 -16.00 -19.50 11.38
C ILE A 222 -15.17 -19.52 12.66
N ASN A 223 -15.51 -20.40 13.62
CA ASN A 223 -14.79 -20.50 14.89
C ASN A 223 -13.32 -20.87 14.66
N ARG A 224 -13.04 -21.80 13.75
CA ARG A 224 -11.66 -22.19 13.40
C ARG A 224 -10.89 -21.08 12.71
N ALA A 225 -11.51 -20.37 11.76
CA ALA A 225 -10.88 -19.24 11.06
C ALA A 225 -10.56 -18.08 12.02
N ASN A 226 -11.45 -17.80 12.97
CA ASN A 226 -11.24 -16.74 13.96
C ASN A 226 -10.31 -17.17 15.11
N SER A 227 -10.04 -18.47 15.30
CA SER A 227 -9.08 -19.00 16.28
C SER A 227 -7.62 -18.81 15.84
N SER A 228 -7.31 -17.60 15.42
CA SER A 228 -5.98 -17.14 15.04
C SER A 228 -5.67 -15.82 15.73
N GLN A 229 -4.39 -15.61 16.04
CA GLN A 229 -3.87 -14.31 16.50
C GLN A 229 -3.80 -13.29 15.35
N TYR A 230 -3.86 -13.77 14.11
CA TYR A 230 -3.87 -12.96 12.90
C TYR A 230 -5.29 -12.65 12.43
N GLY A 231 -5.40 -11.62 11.61
CA GLY A 231 -6.68 -11.16 11.05
C GLY A 231 -6.48 -10.19 9.90
N LEU A 232 -5.51 -10.44 9.01
CA LEU A 232 -5.24 -9.53 7.89
C LEU A 232 -6.36 -9.59 6.84
N THR A 233 -6.55 -10.76 6.24
CA THR A 233 -7.57 -11.00 5.22
C THR A 233 -8.25 -12.35 5.40
N ALA A 234 -9.44 -12.49 4.84
CA ALA A 234 -10.13 -13.76 4.67
C ALA A 234 -10.92 -13.77 3.36
N ALA A 235 -11.42 -14.94 2.96
CA ALA A 235 -12.32 -15.04 1.81
C ALA A 235 -13.37 -16.13 1.96
N VAL A 236 -14.52 -15.91 1.32
CA VAL A 236 -15.65 -16.83 1.30
C VAL A 236 -16.03 -17.10 -0.15
N PHE A 237 -16.10 -18.37 -0.55
CA PHE A 237 -16.54 -18.79 -1.88
C PHE A 237 -17.88 -19.52 -1.76
N THR A 238 -18.96 -18.89 -2.24
CA THR A 238 -20.33 -19.40 -2.14
C THR A 238 -21.23 -18.74 -3.20
N ARG A 239 -22.26 -19.45 -3.66
CA ARG A 239 -23.33 -18.88 -4.49
C ARG A 239 -24.53 -18.37 -3.68
N ASP A 240 -24.58 -18.71 -2.41
CA ASP A 240 -25.65 -18.33 -1.49
C ASP A 240 -25.36 -16.97 -0.85
N ILE A 241 -26.27 -16.01 -1.03
CA ILE A 241 -26.12 -14.64 -0.54
C ILE A 241 -26.18 -14.54 0.99
N HIS A 242 -27.01 -15.35 1.65
CA HIS A 242 -27.10 -15.35 3.11
C HIS A 242 -25.82 -15.88 3.72
N ARG A 243 -25.22 -16.93 3.15
CA ARG A 243 -23.90 -17.44 3.54
C ARG A 243 -22.81 -16.41 3.30
N ALA A 244 -22.80 -15.77 2.13
CA ALA A 244 -21.82 -14.72 1.83
C ALA A 244 -21.83 -13.63 2.91
N MET A 245 -23.01 -13.05 3.18
CA MET A 245 -23.17 -11.96 4.17
C MET A 245 -22.91 -12.41 5.61
N SER A 246 -23.45 -13.56 6.00
CA SER A 246 -23.32 -14.08 7.37
C SER A 246 -21.87 -14.44 7.70
N VAL A 247 -21.17 -15.14 6.81
CA VAL A 247 -19.78 -15.51 7.02
C VAL A 247 -18.87 -14.29 6.93
N SER A 248 -19.08 -13.39 5.96
CA SER A 248 -18.22 -12.20 5.84
C SER A 248 -18.32 -11.27 7.03
N ALA A 249 -19.51 -11.15 7.64
CA ALA A 249 -19.71 -10.35 8.84
C ALA A 249 -19.12 -11.01 10.11
N ALA A 250 -19.05 -12.34 10.14
CA ALA A 250 -18.57 -13.08 11.31
C ALA A 250 -17.04 -13.29 11.33
N LEU A 251 -16.36 -13.17 10.19
CA LEU A 251 -14.91 -13.34 10.11
C LEU A 251 -14.17 -12.12 10.70
N GLU A 252 -13.24 -12.37 11.62
CA GLU A 252 -12.43 -11.35 12.29
C GLU A 252 -11.19 -11.01 11.46
N ALA A 253 -11.41 -10.45 10.26
CA ALA A 253 -10.36 -10.02 9.34
C ALA A 253 -10.62 -8.60 8.82
N GLY A 254 -9.55 -7.86 8.52
CA GLY A 254 -9.68 -6.48 8.04
C GLY A 254 -10.19 -6.33 6.62
N THR A 255 -9.99 -7.35 5.79
CA THR A 255 -10.61 -7.44 4.46
C THR A 255 -11.18 -8.85 4.26
N VAL A 256 -12.45 -8.93 3.89
CA VAL A 256 -13.09 -10.20 3.53
C VAL A 256 -13.53 -10.15 2.07
N TRP A 257 -12.96 -11.01 1.24
CA TRP A 257 -13.36 -11.16 -0.15
C TRP A 257 -14.48 -12.20 -0.31
N VAL A 258 -15.41 -11.97 -1.24
CA VAL A 258 -16.47 -12.92 -1.59
C VAL A 258 -16.33 -13.31 -3.05
N ASN A 259 -16.14 -14.61 -3.31
CA ASN A 259 -15.92 -15.18 -4.65
C ASN A 259 -14.70 -14.63 -5.41
N CYS A 260 -13.75 -14.04 -4.70
CA CYS A 260 -12.47 -13.58 -5.24
C CYS A 260 -11.39 -13.64 -4.15
N TYR A 261 -10.14 -13.31 -4.52
CA TYR A 261 -9.02 -13.21 -3.59
C TYR A 261 -7.99 -12.23 -4.16
N ASN A 262 -7.28 -11.49 -3.30
CA ASN A 262 -6.29 -10.47 -3.69
C ASN A 262 -6.83 -9.38 -4.64
N ALA A 263 -8.12 -9.07 -4.56
CA ALA A 263 -8.71 -7.93 -5.26
C ALA A 263 -8.44 -6.65 -4.47
N LEU A 264 -7.28 -6.03 -4.72
CA LEU A 264 -6.84 -4.81 -4.06
C LEU A 264 -7.15 -3.58 -4.92
N HIS A 265 -7.61 -2.52 -4.27
CA HIS A 265 -8.07 -1.29 -4.90
C HIS A 265 -7.65 -0.10 -4.05
N ALA A 266 -7.10 0.95 -4.67
CA ALA A 266 -6.64 2.14 -3.95
C ALA A 266 -7.78 2.84 -3.17
N GLN A 267 -9.03 2.63 -3.59
CA GLN A 267 -10.23 3.21 -2.97
C GLN A 267 -10.67 2.48 -1.69
N ALA A 268 -10.30 1.20 -1.54
CA ALA A 268 -10.76 0.37 -0.43
C ALA A 268 -9.67 0.32 0.66
N PRO A 269 -10.00 0.52 1.94
CA PRO A 269 -9.03 0.42 3.02
C PRO A 269 -8.50 -1.01 3.16
N PHE A 270 -7.23 -1.13 3.55
CA PHE A 270 -6.55 -2.38 3.83
C PHE A 270 -5.80 -2.27 5.16
N GLY A 271 -5.80 -3.34 5.96
CA GLY A 271 -5.09 -3.38 7.24
C GLY A 271 -5.68 -4.44 8.16
N GLY A 272 -4.93 -4.86 9.16
CA GLY A 272 -5.27 -6.03 9.97
C GLY A 272 -6.27 -5.80 11.09
N TYR A 273 -6.88 -6.89 11.52
CA TYR A 273 -7.40 -7.10 12.87
C TYR A 273 -6.31 -7.74 13.74
N LYS A 274 -6.48 -7.67 15.07
CA LYS A 274 -5.63 -8.36 16.06
C LYS A 274 -4.14 -8.00 15.87
N MET A 275 -3.26 -9.00 15.79
CA MET A 275 -1.82 -8.79 15.63
C MET A 275 -1.39 -8.53 14.17
N SER A 276 -2.33 -8.52 13.22
CA SER A 276 -2.01 -8.25 11.81
C SER A 276 -1.87 -6.75 11.47
N GLY A 277 -2.02 -5.86 12.44
CA GLY A 277 -1.73 -4.44 12.28
C GLY A 277 -2.71 -3.54 13.04
N ASN A 278 -2.32 -2.28 13.18
CA ASN A 278 -3.15 -1.19 13.73
C ASN A 278 -3.25 -0.08 12.68
N GLY A 279 -4.43 0.53 12.56
CA GLY A 279 -4.71 1.53 11.52
C GLY A 279 -5.13 0.89 10.18
N ARG A 280 -5.31 1.74 9.17
CA ARG A 280 -5.65 1.33 7.79
C ARG A 280 -4.82 2.13 6.80
N GLU A 281 -4.39 1.47 5.74
CA GLU A 281 -3.84 2.09 4.54
C GLU A 281 -4.86 2.03 3.40
N LEU A 282 -4.61 2.78 2.32
CA LEU A 282 -5.52 2.95 1.19
C LEU A 282 -6.86 3.61 1.59
N GLY A 283 -7.67 3.94 0.58
CA GLY A 283 -8.94 4.61 0.76
C GLY A 283 -8.83 5.98 1.44
N GLU A 284 -9.99 6.51 1.81
CA GLU A 284 -10.10 7.73 2.63
C GLU A 284 -9.57 7.51 4.05
N TYR A 285 -9.76 6.31 4.60
CA TYR A 285 -9.45 5.97 5.99
C TYR A 285 -7.98 6.20 6.33
N ALA A 286 -7.04 5.93 5.41
CA ALA A 286 -5.63 6.15 5.65
C ALA A 286 -5.27 7.62 5.92
N LEU A 287 -6.06 8.57 5.39
CA LEU A 287 -5.79 10.00 5.56
C LEU A 287 -5.85 10.43 7.03
N ALA A 288 -6.61 9.72 7.86
CA ALA A 288 -6.70 9.97 9.29
C ALA A 288 -5.35 9.77 9.98
N GLU A 289 -4.59 8.73 9.62
CA GLU A 289 -3.29 8.39 10.23
C GLU A 289 -2.19 9.40 9.87
N TYR A 290 -2.37 10.16 8.79
CA TYR A 290 -1.45 11.22 8.36
C TYR A 290 -1.92 12.65 8.73
N THR A 291 -3.02 12.75 9.50
CA THR A 291 -3.67 14.01 9.85
C THR A 291 -3.72 14.24 11.35
N GLU A 292 -3.27 15.41 11.78
CA GLU A 292 -3.44 15.93 13.14
C GLU A 292 -4.64 16.88 13.18
N VAL A 293 -5.64 16.56 14.01
CA VAL A 293 -6.89 17.34 14.10
C VAL A 293 -6.74 18.43 15.15
N LYS A 294 -6.92 19.69 14.75
CA LYS A 294 -6.92 20.85 15.64
C LYS A 294 -8.29 21.49 15.72
N ALA A 295 -8.90 21.49 16.91
CA ALA A 295 -10.12 22.25 17.18
C ALA A 295 -9.79 23.73 17.44
N ILE A 296 -10.59 24.62 16.85
CA ILE A 296 -10.53 26.07 17.08
C ILE A 296 -11.93 26.53 17.50
N THR A 297 -12.01 27.08 18.71
CA THR A 297 -13.26 27.58 19.29
C THR A 297 -13.14 29.07 19.53
N MET A 298 -14.09 29.84 19.00
CA MET A 298 -14.14 31.29 19.12
C MET A 298 -15.43 31.70 19.82
N LYS A 299 -15.31 32.48 20.91
CA LYS A 299 -16.46 33.08 21.57
C LYS A 299 -17.07 34.15 20.68
N LEU A 300 -18.39 34.11 20.51
CA LEU A 300 -19.14 35.15 19.84
C LEU A 300 -19.62 36.21 20.85
N SER A 301 -19.62 37.47 20.42
CA SER A 301 -20.17 38.58 21.21
C SER A 301 -21.70 38.56 21.25
N GLU A 302 -22.33 38.01 20.22
CA GLU A 302 -23.78 37.90 20.08
C GLU A 302 -24.17 36.46 19.71
N GLN A 303 -25.35 36.03 20.15
CA GLN A 303 -25.90 34.74 19.77
C GLN A 303 -26.36 34.82 18.31
N LEU A 304 -25.70 34.06 17.43
CA LEU A 304 -26.16 33.89 16.05
C LEU A 304 -27.52 33.20 16.10
N THR A 305 -28.59 33.98 15.90
CA THR A 305 -29.93 33.45 15.64
C THR A 305 -29.96 33.02 14.18
N LEU A 306 -30.12 31.72 13.94
CA LEU A 306 -30.35 31.15 12.61
C LEU A 306 -31.79 31.39 12.16
#